data_AF-A0A6J2JLM5-F1
#
_entry.id   AF-A0A6J2JLM5-F1
#
_cell.length_a   1.000
_cell.length_b   1.000
_cell.length_c   1.000
_cell.angle_alpha   90.00
_cell.angle_beta   90.00
_cell.angle_gamma   90.00
#
_symmetry.space_group_name_H-M   'P 1'
#
loop_
_entity.id
_entity.type
_entity.pdbx_description
1 polymer ?
#
loop_
_entity_poly.entity_id
_entity_poly.type
_entity_poly.pdbx_seq_one_letter_code
_entity_poly.pdbx_strand_id
1 'polypeptide(L)'
;METFKFSNDKKHVTEAVFNGSVFYEVYKYADFLKEKENVAIILAKAYDLRQRLKEVKPGQCIKVQDMYIIPELPLMIKKTGPNVALKPSDFTINRLTGLTAAFAFQNRRRFPQIFSSEAHAIGLEWDNAVELKCRLYLSAVSGAEHFLKIFGVYPLVCALKKYQMKKLPLELVIKAGKIKNEKGERMASVLQRNNAKLNIVWTMFPDTGSNNLSAILMNAPAELKALFRG
;
A
#
# COMPACT_ATOMS: atom_id res chain seq x y z
N MET A 1 -13.66 -2.78 50.46
CA MET A 1 -12.82 -2.95 49.25
C MET A 1 -13.69 -3.62 48.19
N GLU A 2 -14.21 -2.85 47.23
CA GLU A 2 -14.96 -3.39 46.10
C GLU A 2 -13.98 -3.88 45.04
N THR A 3 -14.00 -5.18 44.73
CA THR A 3 -13.22 -5.77 43.65
C THR A 3 -13.84 -5.44 42.30
N PHE A 4 -13.13 -4.62 41.50
CA PHE A 4 -13.46 -4.39 40.09
C PHE A 4 -13.36 -5.70 39.29
N LYS A 5 -14.50 -6.18 38.77
CA LYS A 5 -14.52 -7.23 37.76
C LYS A 5 -14.42 -6.60 36.38
N PHE A 6 -13.32 -6.85 35.68
CA PHE A 6 -13.24 -6.59 34.25
C PHE A 6 -14.12 -7.63 33.52
N SER A 7 -15.21 -7.17 32.89
CA SER A 7 -15.97 -8.04 31.99
C SER A 7 -15.11 -8.36 30.78
N ASN A 8 -14.83 -9.63 30.57
CA ASN A 8 -14.04 -10.14 29.46
C ASN A 8 -14.94 -10.42 28.24
N ASP A 9 -15.95 -9.56 28.03
CA ASP A 9 -16.83 -9.65 26.87
C ASP A 9 -16.10 -9.04 25.67
N LYS A 10 -15.14 -9.81 25.15
CA LYS A 10 -14.75 -9.71 23.74
C LYS A 10 -15.99 -10.08 22.92
N LYS A 11 -16.89 -9.12 22.71
CA LYS A 11 -17.86 -9.20 21.62
C LYS A 11 -17.03 -9.48 20.37
N HIS A 12 -17.17 -10.69 19.84
CA HIS A 12 -16.73 -11.06 18.51
C HIS A 12 -17.54 -10.21 17.51
N VAL A 13 -17.16 -8.94 17.39
CA VAL A 13 -17.50 -8.15 16.21
C VAL A 13 -16.56 -8.69 15.15
N THR A 14 -17.05 -9.61 14.34
CA THR A 14 -16.44 -9.91 13.04
C THR A 14 -16.60 -8.67 12.17
N GLU A 15 -15.80 -7.63 12.47
CA GLU A 15 -15.67 -6.47 11.59
C GLU A 15 -15.20 -7.01 10.24
N ALA A 16 -15.95 -6.69 9.19
CA ALA A 16 -15.64 -7.13 7.85
C ALA A 16 -14.17 -6.80 7.51
N VAL A 17 -13.41 -7.81 7.10
CA VAL A 17 -12.00 -7.66 6.76
C VAL A 17 -11.90 -6.75 5.54
N PHE A 18 -11.08 -5.71 5.64
CA PHE A 18 -10.84 -4.79 4.52
C PHE A 18 -10.38 -5.54 3.27
N ASN A 19 -11.04 -5.27 2.14
CA ASN A 19 -10.71 -5.82 0.83
C ASN A 19 -10.48 -4.68 -0.17
N GLY A 20 -9.26 -4.58 -0.70
CA GLY A 20 -8.88 -3.49 -1.59
C GLY A 20 -9.59 -3.55 -2.96
N SER A 21 -9.91 -4.74 -3.48
CA SER A 21 -10.71 -4.87 -4.72
C SER A 21 -12.11 -4.31 -4.52
N VAL A 22 -12.78 -4.66 -3.42
CA VAL A 22 -14.12 -4.11 -3.10
C VAL A 22 -14.04 -2.60 -2.87
N PHE A 23 -13.04 -2.14 -2.11
CA PHE A 23 -12.83 -0.73 -1.86
C PHE A 23 -12.59 0.06 -3.15
N TYR A 24 -11.83 -0.51 -4.09
CA TYR A 24 -11.63 0.07 -5.42
C TYR A 24 -12.95 0.21 -6.17
N GLU A 25 -13.74 -0.85 -6.26
CA GLU A 25 -15.02 -0.82 -6.98
C GLU A 25 -16.01 0.21 -6.41
N VAL A 26 -16.04 0.37 -5.09
CA VAL A 26 -16.89 1.36 -4.42
C VAL A 26 -16.42 2.79 -4.72
N TYR A 27 -15.12 3.07 -4.70
CA TYR A 27 -14.60 4.44 -4.72
C TYR A 27 -13.95 4.87 -6.04
N LYS A 28 -13.83 4.01 -7.06
CA LYS A 28 -13.20 4.37 -8.34
C LYS A 28 -13.88 5.53 -9.09
N TYR A 29 -15.11 5.87 -8.72
CA TYR A 29 -15.86 7.01 -9.28
C TYR A 29 -15.94 8.22 -8.34
N ALA A 30 -15.23 8.20 -7.21
CA ALA A 30 -15.21 9.31 -6.27
C ALA A 30 -14.71 10.61 -6.93
N ASP A 31 -15.29 11.74 -6.57
CA ASP A 31 -15.04 13.04 -7.22
C ASP A 31 -13.57 13.45 -7.16
N PHE A 32 -12.90 13.22 -6.02
CA PHE A 32 -11.48 13.56 -5.90
C PHE A 32 -10.58 12.79 -6.89
N LEU A 33 -11.01 11.65 -7.46
CA LEU A 33 -10.26 10.91 -8.48
C LEU A 33 -10.51 11.44 -9.91
N LYS A 34 -11.58 12.22 -10.12
CA LYS A 34 -11.93 12.82 -11.43
C LYS A 34 -11.02 13.99 -11.80
N GLU A 35 -10.46 14.67 -10.80
CA GLU A 35 -9.47 15.74 -10.99
C GLU A 35 -8.05 15.16 -11.00
N LYS A 36 -7.25 15.50 -12.02
CA LYS A 36 -5.90 14.92 -12.16
C LYS A 36 -4.95 15.45 -11.07
N GLU A 37 -5.15 16.70 -10.72
CA GLU A 37 -4.41 17.48 -9.75
C GLU A 37 -4.53 16.85 -8.36
N ASN A 38 -5.74 16.42 -7.98
CA ASN A 38 -5.98 15.73 -6.71
C ASN A 38 -5.20 14.41 -6.61
N VAL A 39 -5.23 13.60 -7.67
CA VAL A 39 -4.47 12.35 -7.75
C VAL A 39 -2.96 12.64 -7.62
N ALA A 40 -2.46 13.63 -8.35
CA ALA A 40 -1.05 14.03 -8.29
C ALA A 40 -0.65 14.53 -6.89
N ILE A 41 -1.48 15.37 -6.26
CA ILE A 41 -1.25 15.89 -4.91
C ILE A 41 -1.16 14.75 -3.89
N ILE A 42 -2.11 13.80 -3.92
CA ILE A 42 -2.13 12.69 -2.96
C ILE A 42 -0.88 11.83 -3.09
N LEU A 43 -0.44 11.50 -4.31
CA LEU A 43 0.73 10.66 -4.54
C LEU A 43 2.05 11.39 -4.25
N ALA A 44 2.14 12.68 -4.57
CA ALA A 44 3.32 13.48 -4.27
C ALA A 44 3.48 13.73 -2.76
N LYS A 45 2.39 14.10 -2.08
CA LYS A 45 2.37 14.56 -0.68
C LYS A 45 1.95 13.50 0.33
N ALA A 46 2.04 12.22 -0.03
CA ALA A 46 1.71 11.12 0.88
C ALA A 46 2.48 11.18 2.22
N TYR A 47 3.75 11.61 2.18
CA TYR A 47 4.57 11.82 3.38
C TYR A 47 4.04 12.97 4.24
N ASP A 48 3.74 14.12 3.66
CA ASP A 48 3.24 15.30 4.38
C ASP A 48 1.88 15.02 5.02
N LEU A 49 0.98 14.36 4.29
CA LEU A 49 -0.31 13.90 4.84
C LEU A 49 -0.11 12.96 6.04
N ARG A 50 0.91 12.09 5.99
CA ARG A 50 1.26 11.21 7.10
C ARG A 50 1.80 11.98 8.30
N GLN A 51 2.58 13.06 8.11
CA GLN A 51 3.04 13.89 9.22
C GLN A 51 1.89 14.63 9.89
N ARG A 52 0.99 15.25 9.11
CA ARG A 52 -0.22 15.91 9.63
C ARG A 52 -1.09 14.95 10.45
N LEU A 53 -1.18 13.68 10.05
CA LEU A 53 -1.89 12.66 10.81
C LEU A 53 -1.26 12.31 12.16
N LYS A 54 0.05 12.55 12.37
CA LYS A 54 0.70 12.28 13.66
C LYS A 54 0.31 13.29 14.73
N GLU A 55 -0.09 14.49 14.33
CA GLU A 55 -0.56 15.56 15.23
C GLU A 55 -1.96 15.30 15.78
N VAL A 56 -2.64 14.28 15.24
CA VAL A 56 -4.04 13.97 15.52
C VAL A 56 -4.14 12.68 16.34
N LYS A 57 -5.10 12.64 17.29
CA LYS A 57 -5.27 11.47 18.15
C LYS A 57 -5.83 10.27 17.37
N PRO A 58 -5.46 9.03 17.71
CA PRO A 58 -6.08 7.83 17.13
C PRO A 58 -7.61 7.88 17.17
N GLY A 59 -8.25 7.50 16.07
CA GLY A 59 -9.71 7.49 15.91
C GLY A 59 -10.29 8.78 15.34
N GLN A 60 -9.59 9.91 15.43
CA GLN A 60 -10.02 11.17 14.82
C GLN A 60 -9.78 11.18 13.30
N CYS A 61 -10.53 12.03 12.61
CA CYS A 61 -10.44 12.22 11.17
C CYS A 61 -9.92 13.61 10.81
N ILE A 62 -9.13 13.70 9.73
CA ILE A 62 -8.74 14.97 9.12
C ILE A 62 -9.35 15.12 7.74
N LYS A 63 -9.76 16.35 7.39
CA LYS A 63 -10.18 16.69 6.02
C LYS A 63 -8.94 16.78 5.11
N VAL A 64 -9.03 16.17 3.94
CA VAL A 64 -8.00 16.26 2.90
C VAL A 64 -8.29 17.45 2.00
N GLN A 65 -7.80 18.64 2.39
CA GLN A 65 -8.00 19.88 1.61
C GLN A 65 -9.48 20.06 1.20
N ASP A 66 -9.75 20.52 -0.01
CA ASP A 66 -11.09 20.62 -0.61
C ASP A 66 -11.36 19.47 -1.59
N MET A 67 -11.01 18.26 -1.16
CA MET A 67 -11.32 17.03 -1.89
C MET A 67 -12.57 16.37 -1.32
N TYR A 68 -13.35 15.74 -2.20
CA TYR A 68 -14.66 15.19 -1.89
C TYR A 68 -14.83 13.78 -2.46
N ILE A 69 -15.57 12.93 -1.76
CA ILE A 69 -15.98 11.61 -2.27
C ILE A 69 -17.13 11.79 -3.27
N ILE A 70 -18.11 12.59 -2.88
CA ILE A 70 -19.21 13.16 -3.68
C ILE A 70 -19.38 14.62 -3.23
N PRO A 71 -20.07 15.52 -3.95
CA PRO A 71 -20.02 16.96 -3.68
C PRO A 71 -20.39 17.34 -2.24
N GLU A 72 -21.27 16.58 -1.60
CA GLU A 72 -21.76 16.80 -0.24
C GLU A 72 -20.94 16.07 0.85
N LEU A 73 -19.99 15.22 0.45
CA LEU A 73 -19.23 14.36 1.37
C LEU A 73 -17.72 14.62 1.24
N PRO A 74 -17.10 15.37 2.18
CA PRO A 74 -15.67 15.64 2.14
C PRO A 74 -14.84 14.37 2.32
N LEU A 75 -13.66 14.36 1.68
CA LEU A 75 -12.69 13.29 1.86
C LEU A 75 -12.03 13.42 3.24
N MET A 76 -12.28 12.45 4.10
CA MET A 76 -11.78 12.40 5.48
C MET A 76 -10.84 11.22 5.67
N ILE A 77 -9.65 11.43 6.25
CA ILE A 77 -8.74 10.33 6.62
C ILE A 77 -8.77 10.11 8.12
N LYS A 78 -9.07 8.88 8.55
CA LYS A 78 -9.06 8.45 9.94
C LYS A 78 -7.66 8.06 10.40
N LYS A 79 -7.21 8.62 11.53
CA LYS A 79 -5.95 8.25 12.18
C LYS A 79 -6.09 6.87 12.82
N THR A 80 -5.21 5.95 12.42
CA THR A 80 -5.12 4.62 13.01
C THR A 80 -4.35 4.63 14.33
N GLY A 81 -4.60 3.64 15.19
CA GLY A 81 -3.84 3.42 16.41
C GLY A 81 -4.40 2.23 17.21
N PRO A 82 -3.81 1.93 18.38
CA PRO A 82 -4.29 0.88 19.25
C PRO A 82 -5.78 1.06 19.57
N ASN A 83 -6.56 -0.01 19.53
CA ASN A 83 -7.99 -0.04 19.85
C ASN A 83 -8.90 0.83 18.96
N VAL A 84 -8.40 1.35 17.83
CA VAL A 84 -9.24 2.06 16.86
C VAL A 84 -9.89 1.05 15.92
N ALA A 85 -11.20 0.86 16.08
CA ALA A 85 -12.02 0.12 15.12
C ALA A 85 -12.04 0.84 13.75
N LEU A 86 -11.85 0.07 12.67
CA LEU A 86 -11.83 0.58 11.30
C LEU A 86 -12.89 -0.13 10.48
N LYS A 87 -13.89 0.63 10.02
CA LYS A 87 -14.88 0.10 9.07
C LYS A 87 -14.20 -0.18 7.72
N PRO A 88 -14.70 -1.12 6.90
CA PRO A 88 -14.15 -1.35 5.55
C PRO A 88 -14.14 -0.10 4.66
N SER A 89 -15.12 0.78 4.85
CA SER A 89 -15.27 2.06 4.14
C SER A 89 -14.41 3.19 4.71
N ASP A 90 -13.78 3.03 5.88
CA ASP A 90 -12.95 4.08 6.45
C ASP A 90 -11.72 4.33 5.58
N PHE A 91 -11.49 5.58 5.19
CA PHE A 91 -10.23 5.98 4.57
C PHE A 91 -9.16 6.11 5.67
N THR A 92 -8.13 5.28 5.59
CA THR A 92 -6.85 5.51 6.27
C THR A 92 -5.84 6.03 5.25
N ILE A 93 -4.71 6.59 5.69
CA ILE A 93 -3.71 7.11 4.75
C ILE A 93 -3.28 6.05 3.72
N ASN A 94 -3.01 4.80 4.16
CA ASN A 94 -2.64 3.72 3.26
C ASN A 94 -3.79 3.34 2.31
N ARG A 95 -5.04 3.30 2.79
CA ARG A 95 -6.20 2.98 1.93
C ARG A 95 -6.41 4.06 0.87
N LEU A 96 -6.26 5.33 1.23
CA LEU A 96 -6.33 6.45 0.31
C LEU A 96 -5.22 6.39 -0.74
N THR A 97 -3.96 6.36 -0.33
CA THR A 97 -2.82 6.37 -1.25
C THR A 97 -2.80 5.13 -2.15
N GLY A 98 -3.14 3.96 -1.61
CA GLY A 98 -3.29 2.73 -2.39
C GLY A 98 -4.42 2.80 -3.42
N LEU A 99 -5.59 3.34 -3.05
CA LEU A 99 -6.71 3.57 -3.98
C LEU A 99 -6.30 4.53 -5.10
N THR A 100 -5.68 5.65 -4.75
CA THR A 100 -5.21 6.65 -5.72
C THR A 100 -4.18 6.06 -6.67
N ALA A 101 -3.24 5.26 -6.17
CA ALA A 101 -2.26 4.56 -7.00
C ALA A 101 -2.93 3.55 -7.94
N ALA A 102 -3.86 2.74 -7.43
CA ALA A 102 -4.62 1.80 -8.22
C ALA A 102 -5.41 2.49 -9.34
N PHE A 103 -6.06 3.61 -9.01
CA PHE A 103 -6.82 4.41 -9.96
C PHE A 103 -5.92 5.02 -11.04
N ALA A 104 -4.80 5.62 -10.64
CA ALA A 104 -3.83 6.19 -11.56
C ALA A 104 -3.27 5.14 -12.52
N PHE A 105 -2.99 3.92 -12.04
CA PHE A 105 -2.48 2.83 -12.89
C PHE A 105 -3.53 2.36 -13.91
N GLN A 106 -4.75 2.07 -13.47
CA GLN A 106 -5.81 1.62 -14.38
C GLN A 106 -6.15 2.69 -15.43
N ASN A 107 -5.95 3.96 -15.10
CA ASN A 107 -6.17 5.10 -15.98
C ASN A 107 -4.86 5.74 -16.46
N ARG A 108 -3.73 5.00 -16.54
CA ARG A 108 -2.38 5.57 -16.78
C ARG A 108 -2.29 6.53 -17.97
N ARG A 109 -3.07 6.28 -19.05
CA ARG A 109 -3.12 7.15 -20.23
C ARG A 109 -3.62 8.56 -19.91
N ARG A 110 -4.47 8.71 -18.90
CA ARG A 110 -4.96 10.01 -18.40
C ARG A 110 -3.87 10.78 -17.64
N PHE A 111 -2.85 10.09 -17.15
CA PHE A 111 -1.75 10.60 -16.33
C PHE A 111 -0.40 10.49 -17.07
N PRO A 112 -0.16 11.34 -18.09
CA PRO A 112 1.09 11.33 -18.85
C PRO A 112 2.31 11.57 -17.97
N GLN A 113 2.16 12.36 -16.92
CA GLN A 113 3.17 12.61 -15.91
C GLN A 113 2.53 12.49 -14.54
N ILE A 114 3.19 11.77 -13.63
CA ILE A 114 2.78 11.65 -12.24
C ILE A 114 4.03 11.50 -11.38
N PHE A 115 3.98 12.09 -10.19
CA PHE A 115 5.06 11.98 -9.22
C PHE A 115 4.58 11.28 -7.96
N SER A 116 5.26 10.21 -7.58
CA SER A 116 5.11 9.49 -6.32
C SER A 116 6.39 9.63 -5.53
N SER A 117 6.32 10.29 -4.37
CA SER A 117 7.48 10.46 -3.49
C SER A 117 8.03 9.12 -3.00
N GLU A 118 7.17 8.11 -2.79
CA GLU A 118 7.58 6.78 -2.36
C GLU A 118 8.29 5.97 -3.46
N ALA A 119 7.87 6.12 -4.71
CA ALA A 119 8.50 5.46 -5.85
C ALA A 119 9.87 6.08 -6.15
N HIS A 120 9.93 7.41 -6.14
CA HIS A 120 11.16 8.16 -6.34
C HIS A 120 12.19 7.87 -5.22
N ALA A 121 11.73 7.69 -3.97
CA ALA A 121 12.61 7.34 -2.85
C ALA A 121 13.34 6.00 -3.00
N ILE A 122 12.90 5.12 -3.91
CA ILE A 122 13.58 3.87 -4.28
C ILE A 122 14.12 3.87 -5.72
N GLY A 123 14.19 5.07 -6.32
CA GLY A 123 14.79 5.32 -7.63
C GLY A 123 13.96 4.87 -8.83
N LEU A 124 12.67 4.58 -8.65
CA LEU A 124 11.79 4.31 -9.78
C LEU A 124 11.35 5.62 -10.44
N GLU A 125 11.17 5.56 -11.76
CA GLU A 125 10.69 6.66 -12.59
C GLU A 125 9.39 6.29 -13.31
N TRP A 126 8.55 7.30 -13.55
CA TRP A 126 7.29 7.10 -14.26
C TRP A 126 7.55 7.05 -15.76
N ASP A 127 7.21 5.91 -16.38
CA ASP A 127 7.32 5.70 -17.82
C ASP A 127 5.97 5.22 -18.35
N ASN A 128 5.15 6.16 -18.83
CA ASN A 128 3.78 5.87 -19.29
C ASN A 128 3.72 4.98 -20.54
N ALA A 129 4.83 4.88 -21.29
CA ALA A 129 4.88 4.03 -22.47
C ALA A 129 4.96 2.54 -22.09
N VAL A 130 5.53 2.23 -20.92
CA VAL A 130 5.80 0.85 -20.49
C VAL A 130 4.90 0.49 -19.31
N GLU A 131 3.85 -0.31 -19.58
CA GLU A 131 2.87 -0.71 -18.56
C GLU A 131 3.52 -1.36 -17.33
N LEU A 132 4.52 -2.22 -17.53
CA LEU A 132 5.21 -2.89 -16.42
C LEU A 132 5.95 -1.89 -15.52
N LYS A 133 6.61 -0.87 -16.08
CA LYS A 133 7.24 0.20 -15.31
C LYS A 133 6.21 1.04 -14.57
N CYS A 134 5.10 1.41 -15.22
CA CYS A 134 3.98 2.08 -14.55
C CYS A 134 3.46 1.29 -13.34
N ARG A 135 3.26 -0.02 -13.54
CA ARG A 135 2.75 -0.92 -12.50
C ARG A 135 3.73 -0.99 -11.33
N LEU A 136 5.01 -1.19 -11.61
CA LEU A 136 6.06 -1.23 -10.59
C LEU A 136 6.17 0.10 -9.84
N TYR A 137 6.18 1.22 -10.57
CA TYR A 137 6.23 2.57 -10.01
C TYR A 137 5.11 2.82 -8.99
N LEU A 138 3.86 2.55 -9.36
CA LEU A 138 2.71 2.76 -8.46
C LEU A 138 2.59 1.67 -7.39
N SER A 139 3.18 0.50 -7.59
CA SER A 139 3.28 -0.54 -6.55
C SER A 139 4.19 -0.14 -5.39
N ALA A 140 5.06 0.86 -5.58
CA ALA A 140 5.86 1.40 -4.50
C ALA A 140 5.06 2.25 -3.50
N VAL A 141 3.82 2.62 -3.80
CA VAL A 141 3.00 3.45 -2.90
C VAL A 141 2.48 2.62 -1.72
N SER A 142 2.52 3.17 -0.51
CA SER A 142 1.96 2.52 0.68
C SER A 142 0.47 2.24 0.50
N GLY A 143 0.04 1.02 0.82
CA GLY A 143 -1.33 0.56 0.63
C GLY A 143 -1.61 -0.09 -0.72
N ALA A 144 -0.70 0.01 -1.70
CA ALA A 144 -0.81 -0.72 -2.96
C ALA A 144 -0.90 -2.25 -2.76
N GLU A 145 -0.32 -2.76 -1.68
CA GLU A 145 -0.37 -4.18 -1.29
C GLU A 145 -1.78 -4.70 -1.03
N HIS A 146 -2.77 -3.83 -0.85
CA HIS A 146 -4.17 -4.22 -0.71
C HIS A 146 -4.89 -4.43 -2.05
N PHE A 147 -4.31 -3.97 -3.17
CA PHE A 147 -4.93 -3.98 -4.49
C PHE A 147 -4.30 -5.04 -5.40
N LEU A 148 -4.27 -6.29 -4.92
CA LEU A 148 -3.58 -7.41 -5.57
C LEU A 148 -4.07 -7.73 -6.98
N LYS A 149 -5.36 -7.51 -7.27
CA LYS A 149 -5.90 -7.67 -8.63
C LYS A 149 -5.24 -6.73 -9.64
N ILE A 150 -4.74 -5.59 -9.16
CA ILE A 150 -4.13 -4.53 -9.97
C ILE A 150 -2.60 -4.67 -9.95
N PHE A 151 -2.02 -4.78 -8.77
CA PHE A 151 -0.56 -4.76 -8.58
C PHE A 151 0.08 -6.13 -8.36
N GLY A 152 -0.68 -7.21 -8.27
CA GLY A 152 -0.13 -8.56 -8.06
C GLY A 152 0.88 -8.61 -6.90
N VAL A 153 2.06 -9.15 -7.18
CA VAL A 153 3.15 -9.27 -6.19
C VAL A 153 4.13 -8.09 -6.17
N TYR A 154 4.00 -7.13 -7.09
CA TYR A 154 4.92 -6.00 -7.23
C TYR A 154 5.08 -5.15 -5.95
N PRO A 155 4.05 -4.94 -5.10
CA PRO A 155 4.21 -4.22 -3.84
C PRO A 155 5.18 -4.88 -2.87
N LEU A 156 5.23 -6.22 -2.82
CA LEU A 156 6.22 -6.95 -2.01
C LEU A 156 7.64 -6.80 -2.57
N VAL A 157 7.80 -6.75 -3.89
CA VAL A 157 9.10 -6.47 -4.53
C VAL A 157 9.58 -5.08 -4.12
N CYS A 158 8.73 -4.05 -4.21
CA CYS A 158 9.05 -2.70 -3.76
C CYS A 158 9.34 -2.67 -2.25
N ALA A 159 8.61 -3.42 -1.43
CA ALA A 159 8.86 -3.52 0.01
C ALA A 159 10.24 -4.12 0.32
N LEU A 160 10.66 -5.15 -0.43
CA LEU A 160 12.00 -5.75 -0.31
C LEU A 160 13.10 -4.75 -0.69
N LYS A 161 12.92 -3.97 -1.78
CA LYS A 161 13.85 -2.91 -2.15
C LYS A 161 13.93 -1.81 -1.08
N LYS A 162 12.78 -1.36 -0.56
CA LYS A 162 12.74 -0.38 0.55
C LYS A 162 13.46 -0.91 1.80
N TYR A 163 13.30 -2.19 2.11
CA TYR A 163 14.00 -2.83 3.22
C TYR A 163 15.52 -2.89 3.01
N GLN A 164 15.97 -3.29 1.82
CA GLN A 164 17.39 -3.28 1.45
C GLN A 164 17.99 -1.87 1.62
N MET A 165 17.25 -0.83 1.26
CA MET A 165 17.64 0.57 1.40
C MET A 165 17.44 1.14 2.81
N LYS A 166 17.06 0.32 3.80
CA LYS A 166 16.73 0.73 5.19
C LYS A 166 15.62 1.78 5.30
N LYS A 167 14.74 1.86 4.30
CA LYS A 167 13.58 2.78 4.23
C LYS A 167 12.28 2.16 4.73
N LEU A 168 12.26 0.84 4.97
CA LEU A 168 11.10 0.13 5.50
C LEU A 168 11.55 -0.93 6.53
N PRO A 169 10.96 -0.98 7.73
CA PRO A 169 11.30 -1.98 8.73
C PRO A 169 10.83 -3.38 8.31
N LEU A 170 11.56 -4.40 8.77
CA LEU A 170 11.34 -5.81 8.46
C LEU A 170 9.89 -6.26 8.72
N GLU A 171 9.31 -5.84 9.85
CA GLU A 171 7.95 -6.19 10.27
C GLU A 171 6.90 -5.85 9.21
N LEU A 172 7.05 -4.70 8.55
CA LEU A 172 6.13 -4.26 7.50
C LEU A 172 6.31 -5.05 6.21
N VAL A 173 7.54 -5.48 5.89
CA VAL A 173 7.80 -6.39 4.76
C VAL A 173 7.12 -7.74 5.00
N ILE A 174 7.29 -8.30 6.20
CA ILE A 174 6.66 -9.55 6.60
C ILE A 174 5.14 -9.43 6.53
N LYS A 175 4.58 -8.32 7.01
CA LYS A 175 3.14 -8.04 6.91
C LYS A 175 2.66 -8.03 5.46
N ALA A 176 3.36 -7.35 4.56
CA ALA A 176 3.02 -7.31 3.14
C ALA A 176 3.06 -8.71 2.50
N GLY A 177 4.10 -9.50 2.77
CA GLY A 177 4.22 -10.83 2.18
C GLY A 177 3.21 -11.86 2.70
N LYS A 178 2.61 -11.62 3.87
CA LYS A 178 1.51 -12.44 4.43
C LYS A 178 0.13 -12.13 3.84
N ILE A 179 -0.02 -11.02 3.10
CA ILE A 179 -1.29 -10.67 2.46
C ILE A 179 -1.66 -11.77 1.46
N LYS A 180 -2.93 -12.18 1.48
CA LYS A 180 -3.46 -13.24 0.63
C LYS A 180 -4.21 -12.67 -0.57
N ASN A 181 -4.06 -13.31 -1.73
CA ASN A 181 -4.89 -13.07 -2.89
C ASN A 181 -6.30 -13.66 -2.73
N GLU A 182 -7.17 -13.48 -3.73
CA GLU A 182 -8.54 -14.02 -3.74
C GLU A 182 -8.60 -15.55 -3.68
N LYS A 183 -7.49 -16.24 -4.04
CA LYS A 183 -7.33 -17.70 -3.92
C LYS A 183 -6.80 -18.14 -2.55
N GLY A 184 -6.61 -17.21 -1.61
CA GLY A 184 -6.06 -17.50 -0.29
C GLY A 184 -4.54 -17.70 -0.24
N GLU A 185 -3.83 -17.50 -1.36
CA GLU A 185 -2.39 -17.68 -1.47
C GLU A 185 -1.65 -16.43 -0.98
N ARG A 186 -0.61 -16.62 -0.16
CA ARG A 186 0.23 -15.51 0.34
C ARG A 186 1.04 -14.90 -0.80
N MET A 187 1.20 -13.58 -0.79
CA MET A 187 1.98 -12.85 -1.78
C MET A 187 3.42 -13.39 -1.87
N ALA A 188 4.02 -13.76 -0.74
CA ALA A 188 5.35 -14.36 -0.72
C ALA A 188 5.44 -15.72 -1.46
N SER A 189 4.46 -16.60 -1.27
CA SER A 189 4.40 -17.88 -1.99
C SER A 189 4.16 -17.69 -3.50
N VAL A 190 3.36 -16.68 -3.88
CA VAL A 190 3.18 -16.30 -5.30
C VAL A 190 4.48 -15.72 -5.88
N LEU A 191 5.21 -14.92 -5.10
CA LEU A 191 6.50 -14.34 -5.47
C LEU A 191 7.52 -15.47 -5.72
N GLN A 192 7.64 -16.43 -4.81
CA GLN A 192 8.58 -17.54 -4.92
C GLN A 192 8.39 -18.39 -6.18
N ARG A 193 7.14 -18.69 -6.56
CA ARG A 193 6.84 -19.46 -7.79
C ARG A 193 7.19 -18.71 -9.09
N ASN A 194 7.26 -17.38 -9.05
CA ASN A 194 7.50 -16.54 -10.23
C ASN A 194 8.92 -15.92 -10.27
N ASN A 195 9.89 -16.51 -9.57
CA ASN A 195 11.21 -15.91 -9.33
C ASN A 195 11.93 -15.43 -10.61
N ALA A 196 11.83 -16.17 -11.72
CA ALA A 196 12.46 -15.78 -12.99
C ALA A 196 11.95 -14.44 -13.55
N LYS A 197 10.63 -14.24 -13.58
CA LYS A 197 10.02 -12.97 -14.04
C LYS A 197 10.36 -11.81 -13.10
N LEU A 198 10.59 -12.11 -11.83
CA LEU A 198 10.87 -11.11 -10.81
C LEU A 198 12.31 -10.64 -10.81
N ASN A 199 13.26 -11.47 -11.25
CA ASN A 199 14.62 -11.01 -11.51
C ASN A 199 14.64 -9.92 -12.60
N ILE A 200 13.82 -10.04 -13.66
CA ILE A 200 13.67 -8.99 -14.69
C ILE A 200 13.09 -7.71 -14.10
N VAL A 201 12.13 -7.84 -13.19
CA VAL A 201 11.54 -6.67 -12.50
C VAL A 201 12.56 -6.04 -11.56
N TRP A 202 13.38 -6.86 -10.91
CA TRP A 202 14.42 -6.40 -10.00
C TRP A 202 15.44 -5.53 -10.71
N THR A 203 15.83 -5.86 -11.94
CA THR A 203 16.75 -5.04 -12.75
C THR A 203 16.17 -3.69 -13.19
N MET A 204 14.87 -3.43 -12.94
CA MET A 204 14.26 -2.12 -13.21
C MET A 204 14.51 -1.09 -12.10
N PHE A 205 15.00 -1.51 -10.93
CA PHE A 205 15.46 -0.57 -9.91
C PHE A 205 16.88 -0.10 -10.25
N PRO A 206 17.22 1.18 -9.99
CA PRO A 206 18.60 1.63 -10.12
C PRO A 206 19.48 0.98 -9.05
N ASP A 207 20.78 0.91 -9.35
CA ASP A 207 21.85 0.47 -8.47
C ASP A 207 21.63 -0.92 -7.84
N THR A 208 21.01 -1.85 -8.58
CA THR A 208 20.83 -3.22 -8.10
C THR A 208 22.15 -3.98 -7.95
N GLY A 209 23.24 -3.46 -8.55
CA GLY A 209 24.53 -4.14 -8.60
C GLY A 209 24.38 -5.59 -9.11
N SER A 210 25.27 -6.47 -8.66
CA SER A 210 25.21 -7.92 -8.89
C SER A 210 24.24 -8.65 -7.93
N ASN A 211 23.57 -7.94 -7.02
CA ASN A 211 22.63 -8.53 -6.07
C ASN A 211 21.26 -8.73 -6.71
N ASN A 212 21.04 -9.93 -7.23
CA ASN A 212 19.70 -10.36 -7.62
C ASN A 212 18.79 -10.53 -6.39
N LEU A 213 17.48 -10.57 -6.64
CA LEU A 213 16.46 -10.75 -5.60
C LEU A 213 16.73 -12.00 -4.74
N SER A 214 17.22 -13.08 -5.34
CA SER A 214 17.59 -14.31 -4.64
C SER A 214 18.71 -14.08 -3.62
N ALA A 215 19.74 -13.29 -3.95
CA ALA A 215 20.85 -12.99 -3.04
C ALA A 215 20.38 -12.18 -1.82
N ILE A 216 19.43 -11.28 -2.00
CA ILE A 216 18.82 -10.53 -0.89
C ILE A 216 18.05 -11.46 0.04
N LEU A 217 17.27 -12.39 -0.51
CA LEU A 217 16.52 -13.38 0.27
C LEU A 217 17.47 -14.37 0.98
N MET A 218 18.60 -14.73 0.36
CA MET A 218 19.64 -15.57 0.98
C MET A 218 20.34 -14.90 2.16
N ASN A 219 20.50 -13.58 2.14
CA ASN A 219 21.15 -12.83 3.20
C ASN A 219 20.17 -12.25 4.23
N ALA A 220 18.87 -12.45 4.03
CA ALA A 220 17.84 -11.95 4.91
C ALA A 220 17.81 -12.65 6.29
N PRO A 221 17.26 -11.99 7.33
CA PRO A 221 16.96 -12.61 8.62
C PRO A 221 16.09 -13.86 8.48
N ALA A 222 16.18 -14.75 9.47
CA ALA A 222 15.48 -16.04 9.46
C ALA A 222 13.96 -15.88 9.31
N GLU A 223 13.39 -14.84 9.91
CA GLU A 223 11.97 -14.50 9.87
C GLU A 223 11.50 -14.16 8.46
N LEU A 224 12.32 -13.44 7.69
CA LEU A 224 12.01 -13.11 6.30
C LEU A 224 12.15 -14.35 5.42
N LYS A 225 13.20 -15.16 5.63
CA LYS A 225 13.39 -16.43 4.91
C LYS A 225 12.22 -17.39 5.12
N ALA A 226 11.73 -17.50 6.35
CA ALA A 226 10.59 -18.36 6.69
C ALA A 226 9.31 -17.99 5.92
N LEU A 227 9.17 -16.73 5.50
CA LEU A 227 8.03 -16.27 4.70
C LEU A 227 8.00 -16.89 3.29
N PHE A 228 9.14 -17.31 2.76
CA PHE A 228 9.34 -17.89 1.41
C PHE A 228 9.76 -19.37 1.46
N ARG A 229 9.45 -20.10 2.54
CA ARG A 229 9.73 -21.55 2.68
C ARG A 229 8.46 -22.40 2.65
N GLY A 230 7.31 -21.78 2.39
CA GLY A 230 5.98 -22.41 2.44
C GLY A 230 5.38 -22.66 1.07
#